data_AF-A0AAU5NBL9-F1
#
_entry.id   AF-A0AAU5NBL9-F1
#
_cell.length_a   1.000
_cell.length_b   1.000
_cell.length_c   1.000
_cell.angle_alpha   90.00
_cell.angle_beta   90.00
_cell.angle_gamma   90.00
#
_symmetry.space_group_name_H-M   'P 1'
#
loop_
_entity.id
_entity.type
_entity.pdbx_description
1 polymer ?
#
loop_
_entity_poly.entity_id
_entity_poly.type
_entity_poly.pdbx_seq_one_letter_code
_entity_poly.pdbx_strand_id
1 'polypeptide(L)'
;MVKGNQKKLRKHLRHLPWRQIPLQARTTGAGVCTVRPGLVFPHAVQAMEIKRRRTHRKTGKAETKTVYTVTRLPPEQASPTQLAELIQNHWWVEALHHVT
;
A
#
# COMPACT_ATOMS: atom_id res chain seq x y z
N MET A 1 1.17 2.64 -21.57
CA MET A 1 0.30 1.45 -21.45
C MET A 1 1.09 0.30 -20.82
N VAL A 2 0.87 -0.02 -19.54
CA VAL A 2 1.28 -1.34 -18.98
C VAL A 2 0.20 -1.81 -18.01
N LYS A 3 -0.89 -2.34 -18.55
CA LYS A 3 -2.01 -2.91 -17.78
C LYS A 3 -1.84 -4.43 -17.52
N GLY A 4 -0.69 -5.00 -17.91
CA GLY A 4 -0.41 -6.45 -17.84
C GLY A 4 0.37 -6.94 -16.60
N ASN A 5 1.16 -6.08 -15.93
CA ASN A 5 2.13 -6.53 -14.91
C ASN A 5 1.59 -6.56 -13.46
N GLN A 6 0.35 -6.10 -13.24
CA GLN A 6 -0.23 -5.92 -11.91
C GLN A 6 -0.61 -7.25 -11.22
N LYS A 7 -0.93 -8.32 -11.95
CA LYS A 7 -1.33 -9.61 -11.37
C LYS A 7 -0.16 -10.32 -10.68
N LYS A 8 1.02 -10.35 -11.31
CA LYS A 8 2.24 -10.95 -10.74
C LYS A 8 2.73 -10.15 -9.54
N LEU A 9 2.69 -8.82 -9.63
CA LEU A 9 3.00 -7.94 -8.51
C LEU A 9 2.08 -8.19 -7.32
N ARG A 10 0.75 -8.14 -7.51
CA ARG A 10 -0.20 -8.38 -6.43
C ARG A 10 -0.05 -9.77 -5.81
N LYS A 11 0.25 -10.80 -6.61
CA LYS A 11 0.53 -12.15 -6.11
C LYS A 11 1.78 -12.14 -5.23
N HIS A 12 2.89 -11.59 -5.72
CA HIS A 12 4.14 -11.48 -4.99
C HIS A 12 3.98 -10.70 -3.67
N LEU A 13 3.33 -9.53 -3.73
CA LEU A 13 3.06 -8.71 -2.55
C LEU A 13 2.23 -9.48 -1.52
N ARG A 14 1.22 -10.25 -1.90
CA ARG A 14 0.42 -11.03 -0.96
C ARG A 14 1.25 -12.08 -0.18
N HIS A 15 2.34 -12.58 -0.77
CA HIS A 15 3.21 -13.57 -0.14
C HIS A 15 4.28 -12.98 0.78
N LEU A 16 4.40 -11.65 0.86
CA LEU A 16 5.31 -11.01 1.79
C LEU A 16 4.86 -11.24 3.25
N PRO A 17 5.79 -11.23 4.22
CA PRO A 17 5.50 -11.54 5.62
C PRO A 17 4.82 -10.37 6.34
N TRP A 18 3.69 -9.87 5.82
CA TRP A 18 2.95 -8.73 6.39
C TRP A 18 2.56 -8.91 7.85
N ARG A 19 2.35 -10.16 8.28
CA ARG A 19 2.04 -10.48 9.69
C ARG A 19 3.23 -10.27 10.63
N GLN A 20 4.46 -10.31 10.12
CA GLN A 20 5.69 -10.10 10.89
C GLN A 20 6.15 -8.64 10.84
N ILE A 21 5.63 -7.85 9.90
CA ILE A 21 5.99 -6.45 9.74
C ILE A 21 5.17 -5.61 10.72
N PRO A 22 5.81 -4.84 11.62
CA PRO A 22 5.07 -4.00 12.56
C PRO A 22 4.28 -2.93 11.81
N LEU A 23 3.14 -2.55 12.39
CA LEU A 23 2.37 -1.41 11.94
C LEU A 23 3.23 -0.14 12.13
N GLN A 24 3.55 0.54 11.02
CA GLN A 24 4.44 1.70 11.06
C GLN A 24 3.69 3.03 11.11
N ALA A 25 2.50 3.09 10.50
CA ALA A 25 1.64 4.25 10.61
C ALA A 25 0.17 3.85 10.69
N ARG A 26 -0.62 4.67 11.40
CA ARG A 26 -2.05 4.48 11.56
C ARG A 26 -2.76 5.82 11.49
N THR A 27 -3.79 5.90 10.66
CA THR A 27 -4.78 6.97 10.66
C THR A 27 -6.13 6.43 11.10
N THR A 28 -7.12 7.30 11.28
CA THR A 28 -8.49 6.94 11.67
C THR A 28 -9.12 5.90 10.73
N GLY A 29 -8.69 5.86 9.48
CA GLY A 29 -9.23 4.98 8.45
C GLY A 29 -8.29 3.89 7.96
N ALA A 30 -6.97 4.01 8.13
CA ALA A 30 -5.99 3.12 7.50
C ALA A 30 -4.80 2.79 8.40
N GLY A 31 -4.33 1.55 8.34
CA GLY A 31 -3.03 1.13 8.87
C GLY A 31 -2.06 0.83 7.74
N VAL A 32 -0.80 1.25 7.89
CA VAL A 32 0.27 1.09 6.89
C VAL A 32 1.42 0.30 7.48
N CYS A 33 1.76 -0.80 6.82
CA CYS A 33 2.99 -1.57 7.05
C CYS A 33 3.86 -1.44 5.81
N THR A 34 5.17 -1.20 5.96
CA THR A 34 6.09 -1.13 4.83
C THR A 34 7.22 -2.15 4.96
N VAL A 35 7.71 -2.64 3.83
CA VAL A 35 8.87 -3.54 3.76
C VAL A 35 9.70 -3.16 2.56
N ARG A 36 11.00 -3.43 2.61
CA ARG A 36 11.91 -3.40 1.45
C ARG A 36 12.11 -4.84 0.97
N PRO A 37 11.26 -5.39 0.10
CA PRO A 37 11.51 -6.71 -0.44
C PRO A 37 12.63 -6.63 -1.48
N GLY A 38 13.29 -7.76 -1.74
CA GLY A 38 13.97 -7.98 -3.02
C GLY A 38 12.94 -8.04 -4.14
N LEU A 39 12.27 -6.92 -4.41
CA LEU A 39 11.22 -6.82 -5.39
C LEU A 39 11.82 -7.15 -6.75
N VAL A 40 11.17 -8.05 -7.49
CA VAL A 40 11.51 -8.40 -8.88
C VAL A 40 11.29 -7.23 -9.86
N PHE A 41 10.99 -6.04 -9.34
CA PHE A 41 10.74 -4.82 -10.11
C PHE A 41 11.94 -3.89 -9.93
N PRO A 42 12.71 -3.60 -11.00
CA PRO A 42 14.04 -2.99 -10.94
C PRO A 42 14.09 -1.58 -10.35
N HIS A 43 12.96 -1.02 -9.94
CA HIS A 43 12.88 0.32 -9.38
C HIS A 43 11.99 0.44 -8.14
N ALA A 44 11.23 -0.62 -7.80
CA ALA A 44 10.40 -0.58 -6.62
C ALA A 44 11.29 -0.89 -5.41
N VAL A 45 11.41 0.07 -4.50
CA VAL A 45 12.31 -0.04 -3.32
C VAL A 45 11.54 -0.32 -2.03
N GLN A 46 10.23 -0.01 -2.01
CA GLN A 46 9.37 -0.23 -0.86
C GLN A 46 8.03 -0.78 -1.30
N ALA A 47 7.55 -1.80 -0.59
CA ALA A 47 6.19 -2.31 -0.69
C ALA A 47 5.42 -1.95 0.57
N MET A 48 4.11 -1.76 0.43
CA MET A 48 3.24 -1.42 1.54
C MET A 48 1.94 -2.22 1.52
N GLU A 49 1.49 -2.64 2.70
CA GLU A 49 0.16 -3.16 2.96
C GLU A 49 -0.65 -2.09 3.69
N ILE A 50 -1.80 -1.76 3.11
CA ILE A 50 -2.73 -0.77 3.64
C ILE A 50 -4.01 -1.48 4.02
N LYS A 51 -4.34 -1.50 5.31
CA LYS A 51 -5.62 -2.01 5.81
C LYS A 51 -6.54 -0.85 6.11
N ARG A 52 -7.58 -0.70 5.31
CA ARG A 52 -8.57 0.37 5.48
C ARG A 52 -9.87 -0.17 6.04
N ARG A 53 -10.41 0.44 7.09
CA ARG A 53 -11.77 0.18 7.57
C ARG A 53 -12.72 1.25 7.01
N ARG A 54 -13.76 0.81 6.30
CA ARG A 54 -14.84 1.68 5.81
C ARG A 54 -16.15 1.25 6.45
N THR A 55 -16.77 2.15 7.19
CA THR A 55 -18.15 1.95 7.66
C THR A 55 -19.12 2.45 6.62
N HIS A 56 -20.02 1.59 6.16
CA HIS A 56 -21.05 1.93 5.21
C HIS A 56 -22.16 2.71 5.93
N ARG A 57 -22.26 4.01 5.64
CA ARG A 57 -23.16 4.94 6.35
C ARG A 57 -24.64 4.49 6.32
N LYS A 58 -25.09 3.87 5.24
CA LYS A 58 -26.50 3.42 5.10
C LYS A 58 -26.81 2.11 5.83
N THR A 59 -25.82 1.25 6.07
CA THR A 59 -26.05 -0.10 6.63
C THR A 59 -25.35 -0.34 7.96
N GLY A 60 -24.53 0.61 8.44
CA GLY A 60 -23.70 0.47 9.64
C GLY A 60 -22.56 -0.55 9.51
N LYS A 61 -22.48 -1.30 8.39
CA LYS A 61 -21.50 -2.39 8.22
C LYS A 61 -20.10 -1.82 8.05
N ALA A 62 -19.16 -2.31 8.86
CA ALA A 62 -17.75 -2.00 8.70
C ALA A 62 -17.07 -3.05 7.81
N GLU A 63 -16.51 -2.61 6.69
CA GLU A 63 -15.72 -3.45 5.78
C GLU A 63 -14.24 -3.10 5.94
N THR A 64 -13.38 -4.11 6.01
CA THR A 64 -11.93 -3.91 5.96
C THR A 64 -11.42 -4.31 4.57
N LYS A 65 -10.75 -3.38 3.89
CA LYS A 65 -10.12 -3.62 2.58
C LYS A 65 -8.61 -3.55 2.72
N THR A 66 -7.94 -4.57 2.20
CA THR A 66 -6.47 -4.60 2.10
C THR A 66 -6.04 -4.21 0.69
N VAL A 67 -5.20 -3.17 0.61
CA VAL A 67 -4.59 -2.69 -0.63
C VAL A 67 -3.09 -2.87 -0.52
N TYR A 68 -2.46 -3.30 -1.61
CA TYR A 68 -1.01 -3.39 -1.70
C TYR A 68 -0.52 -2.34 -2.67
N THR A 69 0.52 -1.60 -2.30
CA THR A 69 1.16 -0.62 -3.16
C THR A 69 2.67 -0.81 -3.13
N VAL A 70 3.35 -0.36 -4.18
CA VAL A 70 4.81 -0.28 -4.23
C VAL A 70 5.18 1.15 -4.60
N THR A 71 6.33 1.59 -4.10
CA THR A 71 6.89 2.88 -4.43
C THR A 71 8.39 2.74 -4.71
N ARG A 72 8.88 3.63 -5.57
CA ARG A 72 10.31 3.82 -5.82
C ARG A 72 10.95 4.74 -4.78
N LEU A 73 10.14 5.40 -3.96
CA LEU A 73 10.61 6.28 -2.90
C LEU A 73 11.04 5.43 -1.70
N PRO A 74 12.26 5.61 -1.20
CA PRO A 74 12.69 4.95 0.01
C PRO A 74 12.02 5.65 1.22
N PRO A 75 11.93 5.00 2.40
CA PRO A 75 11.21 5.52 3.56
C PRO A 75 11.75 6.87 4.06
N GLU A 76 12.99 7.22 3.72
CA GLU A 76 13.60 8.52 4.01
C GLU A 76 12.94 9.66 3.19
N GLN A 77 12.43 9.37 1.99
CA GLN A 77 11.74 10.34 1.14
C GLN A 77 10.22 10.32 1.33
N ALA A 78 9.67 9.16 1.69
CA ALA A 78 8.25 8.99 1.93
C ALA A 78 8.01 8.12 3.15
N SER A 79 7.82 8.77 4.31
CA SER A 79 7.56 8.05 5.55
C SER A 79 6.20 7.33 5.49
N PRO A 80 6.03 6.22 6.24
CA PRO A 80 4.75 5.51 6.33
C PRO A 80 3.57 6.41 6.71
N THR A 81 3.81 7.44 7.52
CA THR A 81 2.78 8.42 7.95
C THR A 81 2.36 9.34 6.80
N GLN A 82 3.33 9.95 6.09
CA GLN A 82 3.03 10.79 4.93
C GLN A 82 2.29 9.99 3.85
N LEU A 83 2.69 8.74 3.65
CA LEU A 83 2.01 7.85 2.73
C LEU A 83 0.58 7.54 3.20
N ALA A 84 0.37 7.28 4.49
CA ALA A 84 -0.96 7.05 5.05
C ALA A 84 -1.89 8.26 4.87
N GLU A 85 -1.38 9.47 5.05
CA GLU A 85 -2.12 10.73 4.83
C GLU A 85 -2.45 10.96 3.36
N LEU A 86 -1.49 10.76 2.46
CA LEU A 86 -1.70 10.85 1.00
C LEU A 86 -2.78 9.86 0.54
N ILE A 87 -2.75 8.63 1.04
CA ILE A 87 -3.74 7.59 0.72
C ILE A 87 -5.13 7.93 1.32
N GLN A 88 -5.16 8.55 2.50
CA GLN A 88 -6.41 8.95 3.15
C GLN A 88 -7.10 10.10 2.39
N ASN A 89 -6.32 11.08 1.93
CA ASN A 89 -6.84 12.30 1.32
C ASN A 89 -7.04 12.19 -0.20
N HIS A 90 -6.25 11.37 -0.89
CA HIS A 90 -6.22 11.32 -2.35
C HIS A 90 -6.45 9.90 -2.88
N TRP A 91 -7.71 9.46 -2.94
CA TRP A 91 -8.08 8.16 -3.51
C TRP A 91 -8.21 8.21 -5.05
N TRP A 92 -7.18 8.70 -5.74
CA TRP A 92 -7.05 8.50 -7.19
C TRP A 92 -5.60 8.51 -7.65
N VAL A 93 -4.72 7.85 -6.91
CA VAL A 93 -3.46 7.44 -7.52
C VAL A 93 -3.40 5.94 -7.34
N GLU A 94 -3.67 5.23 -8.43
CA GLU A 94 -3.23 3.86 -8.56
C GLU A 94 -1.81 3.75 -8.01
N ALA A 95 -1.62 2.98 -6.93
CA ALA A 95 -0.34 2.52 -6.39
C ALA A 95 0.87 3.01 -7.22
N LEU A 96 1.39 4.21 -6.90
CA LEU A 96 2.32 5.03 -7.70
C LEU A 96 3.04 4.27 -8.84
N HIS A 97 2.35 4.05 -9.96
CA HIS A 97 2.91 3.44 -11.17
C HIS A 97 3.57 4.54 -12.01
N HIS A 98 4.66 5.12 -11.51
CA HIS A 98 5.60 5.80 -12.39
C HIS A 98 6.88 4.96 -12.46
N VAL A 99 6.80 3.90 -13.26
CA VAL A 99 7.99 3.26 -13.82
C VAL A 99 8.31 3.97 -15.13
N THR A 100 9.10 5.04 -15.05
CA THR A 100 9.96 5.50 -16.16
C THR A 100 11.37 5.01 -15.98
#